data_AF-A0A9E2RSV3-F1
#
_entry.id   AF-A0A9E2RSV3-F1
#
_cell.length_a   1.000
_cell.length_b   1.000
_cell.length_c   1.000
_cell.angle_alpha   90.00
_cell.angle_beta   90.00
_cell.angle_gamma   90.00
#
_symmetry.space_group_name_H-M   'P 1'
#
loop_
_entity.id
_entity.type
_entity.pdbx_description
1 polymer ?
#
loop_
_entity_poly.entity_id
_entity_poly.type
_entity_poly.pdbx_seq_one_letter_code
_entity_poly.pdbx_strand_id
1 'polypeptide(L)'
;MGEFNNSQKRYLLSVLSEINHHLEIIELLLQEKTPLFHPLRADLAPAERTGLHAFIGTLRAEILAMSNDFNLHQCEQPLSVRWSIASHLEFAGVELQELTRSKLAGYGALDDNAYRSLRLQIDRVQQMLALQSGKLSPTSPGNKS
;
A
#
# COMPACT_ATOMS: atom_id res chain seq x y z
N MET A 1 -4.56 8.90 25.33
CA MET A 1 -3.79 8.38 24.19
C MET A 1 -2.73 9.42 23.83
N GLY A 2 -1.52 9.00 23.45
CA GLY A 2 -0.49 9.94 23.00
C GLY A 2 -0.90 10.59 21.68
N GLU A 3 -0.64 11.88 21.51
CA GLU A 3 -0.96 12.61 20.28
C GLU A 3 0.14 12.39 19.23
N PHE A 4 -0.25 12.00 18.01
CA PHE A 4 0.68 11.94 16.88
C PHE A 4 1.12 13.34 16.46
N ASN A 5 2.42 13.50 16.18
CA ASN A 5 2.93 14.74 15.60
C ASN A 5 2.53 14.88 14.12
N ASN A 6 2.70 16.07 13.54
CA ASN A 6 2.32 16.35 12.15
C ASN A 6 3.02 15.46 11.12
N SER A 7 4.23 14.96 11.39
CA SER A 7 4.91 14.03 10.48
C SER A 7 4.29 12.64 10.52
N GLN A 8 3.93 12.15 11.71
CA GLN A 8 3.22 10.89 11.90
C GLN A 8 1.80 10.95 11.31
N LYS A 9 1.06 12.05 11.54
CA LYS A 9 -0.26 12.28 10.92
C LYS A 9 -0.19 12.28 9.39
N ARG A 10 0.85 12.91 8.81
CA ARG A 10 1.08 12.90 7.34
C ARG A 10 1.39 11.51 6.79
N TYR A 11 2.22 10.75 7.47
CA TYR A 11 2.51 9.37 7.07
C TYR A 11 1.23 8.52 7.13
N LEU A 12 0.47 8.61 8.21
CA LEU A 12 -0.79 7.87 8.37
C LEU A 12 -1.81 8.25 7.29
N LEU A 13 -1.93 9.54 6.96
CA LEU A 13 -2.76 9.98 5.82
C LEU A 13 -2.33 9.34 4.50
N SER A 14 -1.03 9.26 4.23
CA SER A 14 -0.53 8.59 3.03
C SER A 14 -0.91 7.11 3.02
N VAL A 15 -0.79 6.43 4.16
CA VAL A 15 -1.16 5.01 4.29
C VAL A 15 -2.65 4.80 4.03
N LEU A 16 -3.52 5.60 4.67
CA LEU A 16 -4.96 5.50 4.46
C LEU A 16 -5.37 5.84 3.02
N SER A 17 -4.66 6.76 2.37
CA SER A 17 -4.86 7.09 0.96
C SER A 17 -4.54 5.91 0.05
N GLU A 18 -3.40 5.23 0.26
CA GLU A 18 -3.04 4.03 -0.51
C GLU A 18 -4.03 2.89 -0.30
N ILE A 19 -4.48 2.66 0.93
CA ILE A 19 -5.51 1.66 1.21
C ILE A 19 -6.78 1.99 0.43
N ASN A 20 -7.23 3.24 0.44
CA ASN A 20 -8.41 3.63 -0.33
C ASN A 20 -8.20 3.45 -1.85
N HIS A 21 -7.01 3.73 -2.37
CA HIS A 21 -6.67 3.48 -3.78
C HIS A 21 -6.81 1.99 -4.14
N HIS A 22 -6.32 1.08 -3.29
CA HIS A 22 -6.52 -0.36 -3.49
C HIS A 22 -8.01 -0.76 -3.46
N LEU A 23 -8.80 -0.17 -2.55
CA LEU A 23 -10.25 -0.41 -2.52
C LEU A 23 -10.94 0.10 -3.79
N GLU A 24 -10.51 1.23 -4.36
CA GLU A 24 -11.01 1.74 -5.64
C GLU A 24 -10.66 0.80 -6.80
N ILE A 25 -9.45 0.25 -6.84
CA ILE A 25 -9.08 -0.76 -7.85
C ILE A 25 -9.97 -1.99 -7.72
N ILE A 26 -10.20 -2.51 -6.51
CA ILE A 26 -11.06 -3.69 -6.29
C ILE A 26 -12.49 -3.39 -6.76
N GLU A 27 -13.03 -2.22 -6.44
CA GLU A 27 -14.35 -1.76 -6.92
C GLU A 27 -14.43 -1.74 -8.46
N LEU A 28 -13.38 -1.29 -9.15
CA LEU A 28 -13.31 -1.34 -10.61
C LEU A 28 -13.25 -2.77 -11.15
N LEU A 29 -12.51 -3.67 -10.48
CA LEU A 29 -12.43 -5.09 -10.84
C LEU A 29 -13.78 -5.81 -10.66
N LEU A 30 -14.53 -5.50 -9.59
CA LEU A 30 -15.89 -6.01 -9.37
C LEU A 30 -16.87 -5.56 -10.46
N GLN A 31 -16.62 -4.40 -11.06
CA GLN A 31 -17.35 -3.88 -12.22
C GLN A 31 -16.85 -4.45 -13.56
N GLU A 32 -15.94 -5.42 -13.53
CA GLU A 32 -15.30 -6.04 -14.72
C GLU A 32 -14.61 -5.01 -15.64
N LYS A 33 -14.19 -3.86 -15.10
CA LYS A 33 -13.40 -2.88 -15.83
C LYS A 33 -11.94 -3.33 -15.81
N THR A 34 -11.52 -4.02 -16.86
CA THR A 34 -10.22 -4.68 -16.93
C THR A 34 -9.05 -3.68 -17.00
N PRO A 35 -7.97 -3.89 -16.22
CA PRO A 35 -6.70 -3.21 -16.44
C PRO A 35 -6.08 -3.62 -17.79
N LEU A 36 -5.32 -2.71 -18.41
CA LEU A 36 -4.74 -2.84 -19.76
C LEU A 36 -3.85 -4.08 -20.00
N PHE A 37 -3.37 -4.75 -18.94
CA PHE A 37 -2.26 -5.71 -19.06
C PHE A 37 -2.67 -7.19 -19.06
N HIS A 38 -3.86 -7.55 -18.56
CA HIS A 38 -4.31 -8.95 -18.60
C HIS A 38 -5.84 -9.06 -18.71
N PRO A 39 -6.38 -9.84 -19.67
CA PRO A 39 -7.80 -10.15 -19.69
C PRO A 39 -8.15 -10.94 -18.42
N LEU A 40 -9.06 -10.39 -17.62
CA LEU A 40 -9.56 -11.05 -16.42
C LEU A 40 -10.71 -11.98 -16.79
N ARG A 41 -10.74 -13.17 -16.19
CA ARG A 41 -11.90 -14.06 -16.26
C ARG A 41 -12.91 -13.60 -15.22
N ALA A 42 -14.17 -13.42 -15.61
CA ALA A 42 -15.26 -13.22 -14.68
C ALA A 42 -15.59 -14.54 -13.98
N ASP A 43 -14.95 -14.78 -12.83
CA ASP A 43 -15.07 -16.01 -12.04
C ASP A 43 -15.81 -15.83 -10.71
N LEU A 44 -16.17 -14.59 -10.34
CA LEU A 44 -16.98 -14.28 -9.17
C LEU A 44 -18.48 -14.41 -9.44
N ALA A 45 -19.17 -15.20 -8.62
CA ALA A 45 -20.62 -15.30 -8.59
C ALA A 45 -21.26 -13.98 -8.11
N PRO A 46 -22.51 -13.66 -8.50
CA PRO A 46 -23.17 -12.41 -8.11
C PRO A 46 -23.19 -12.18 -6.59
N ALA A 47 -23.45 -13.22 -5.80
CA ALA A 47 -23.47 -13.13 -4.34
C ALA A 47 -22.11 -12.78 -3.74
N GLU A 48 -21.02 -13.31 -4.31
CA GLU A 48 -19.65 -12.98 -3.88
C GLU A 48 -19.32 -11.52 -4.17
N ARG A 49 -19.73 -11.01 -5.34
CA ARG A 49 -19.56 -9.58 -5.67
C ARG A 49 -20.32 -8.67 -4.72
N THR A 50 -21.57 -9.00 -4.40
CA THR A 50 -22.36 -8.24 -3.43
C THR A 50 -21.72 -8.26 -2.05
N GLY A 51 -21.23 -9.42 -1.60
CA GLY A 51 -20.52 -9.55 -0.33
C GLY A 51 -19.24 -8.70 -0.28
N LEU A 52 -18.44 -8.72 -1.34
CA LEU A 52 -17.21 -7.93 -1.45
C LEU A 52 -17.50 -6.42 -1.46
N HIS A 53 -18.51 -5.95 -2.19
CA HIS A 53 -18.93 -4.54 -2.14
C HIS A 53 -19.34 -4.10 -0.73
N ALA A 54 -20.15 -4.90 -0.02
CA ALA A 54 -20.56 -4.58 1.34
C ALA A 54 -19.37 -4.53 2.31
N PHE A 55 -18.43 -5.45 2.15
CA PHE A 55 -17.19 -5.48 2.92
C PHE A 55 -16.31 -4.25 2.66
N ILE A 56 -16.14 -3.84 1.39
CA ILE A 56 -15.42 -2.61 1.02
C ILE A 56 -16.07 -1.37 1.65
N GLY A 57 -17.39 -1.28 1.64
CA GLY A 57 -18.13 -0.20 2.31
C GLY A 57 -17.83 -0.15 3.81
N THR A 58 -17.78 -1.31 4.47
CA THR A 58 -17.43 -1.42 5.90
C THR A 58 -15.99 -0.97 6.15
N LEU A 59 -15.02 -1.42 5.35
CA LEU A 59 -13.62 -1.01 5.47
C LEU A 59 -13.45 0.50 5.30
N ARG A 60 -14.14 1.13 4.34
CA ARG A 60 -14.09 2.59 4.16
C ARG A 60 -14.65 3.34 5.36
N ALA A 61 -15.72 2.85 5.97
CA ALA A 61 -16.26 3.44 7.19
C ALA A 61 -15.26 3.37 8.36
N GLU A 62 -14.57 2.24 8.53
CA GLU A 62 -13.53 2.09 9.56
C GLU A 62 -12.31 3.00 9.31
N ILE A 63 -11.87 3.13 8.06
CA ILE A 63 -10.78 4.06 7.67
C ILE A 63 -11.17 5.51 7.99
N LEU A 64 -12.42 5.89 7.70
CA LEU A 64 -12.92 7.22 8.01
C LEU A 64 -13.00 7.45 9.53
N ALA A 65 -13.48 6.47 10.29
CA ALA A 65 -13.50 6.54 11.75
C ALA A 65 -12.08 6.72 12.32
N MET A 66 -11.11 5.94 11.82
CA MET A 66 -9.71 6.07 12.19
C MET A 66 -9.14 7.46 11.87
N SER A 67 -9.47 8.02 10.70
CA SER A 67 -9.07 9.37 10.31
C SER A 67 -9.61 10.44 11.27
N ASN A 68 -10.86 10.27 11.72
CA ASN A 68 -11.50 11.17 12.70
C ASN A 68 -10.88 11.04 14.08
N ASP A 69 -10.70 9.82 14.58
CA ASP A 69 -10.15 9.53 15.90
C ASP A 69 -8.74 10.11 16.09
N PHE A 70 -7.94 10.13 15.03
CA PHE A 70 -6.58 10.70 15.04
C PHE A 70 -6.50 12.16 14.56
N ASN A 71 -7.64 12.82 14.33
CA ASN A 71 -7.73 14.20 13.84
C ASN A 71 -6.88 14.44 12.58
N LEU A 72 -6.86 13.48 11.66
CA LEU A 72 -6.01 13.58 10.46
C LEU A 72 -6.47 14.68 9.51
N HIS A 73 -7.76 15.01 9.53
CA HIS A 73 -8.34 16.13 8.78
C HIS A 73 -7.77 17.51 9.17
N GLN A 74 -7.14 17.63 10.34
CA GLN A 74 -6.48 18.85 10.81
C GLN A 74 -5.02 18.97 10.32
N CYS A 75 -4.56 18.04 9.48
CA CYS A 75 -3.27 18.19 8.82
C CYS A 75 -3.37 19.31 7.76
N GLU A 76 -3.18 20.56 8.19
CA GLU A 76 -3.32 21.76 7.37
C GLU A 76 -2.33 21.83 6.20
N GLN A 77 -1.26 21.03 6.23
CA GLN A 77 -0.27 21.01 5.16
C GLN A 77 -0.61 19.95 4.10
N PRO A 78 -0.77 20.34 2.83
CA PRO A 78 -0.92 19.37 1.75
C PRO A 78 0.30 18.43 1.72
N LEU A 79 0.06 17.16 1.40
CA LEU A 79 1.12 16.17 1.20
C LEU A 79 2.06 16.67 0.11
N SER A 80 3.35 16.81 0.42
CA SER A 80 4.32 17.18 -0.61
C SER A 80 4.50 16.02 -1.57
N VAL A 81 4.72 16.33 -2.85
CA VAL A 81 5.01 15.31 -3.89
C VAL A 81 6.16 14.40 -3.45
N ARG A 82 7.19 14.96 -2.79
CA ARG A 82 8.32 14.19 -2.25
C ARG A 82 7.88 13.16 -1.20
N TRP A 83 7.00 13.55 -0.27
CA TRP A 83 6.48 12.66 0.76
C TRP A 83 5.60 11.57 0.17
N SER A 84 4.77 11.92 -0.80
CA SER A 84 3.94 10.95 -1.51
C SER A 84 4.81 9.91 -2.22
N ILE A 85 5.81 10.34 -3.00
CA ILE A 85 6.75 9.43 -3.67
C ILE A 85 7.50 8.54 -2.65
N ALA A 86 8.00 9.11 -1.56
CA ALA A 86 8.71 8.34 -0.54
C ALA A 86 7.83 7.23 0.06
N SER A 87 6.58 7.56 0.38
CA SER A 87 5.63 6.61 0.95
C SER A 87 5.27 5.50 -0.04
N HIS A 88 5.06 5.82 -1.32
CA HIS A 88 4.80 4.82 -2.36
C HIS A 88 5.99 3.87 -2.57
N LEU A 89 7.23 4.38 -2.52
CA LEU A 89 8.42 3.53 -2.63
C LEU A 89 8.58 2.60 -1.42
N GLU A 90 8.21 3.07 -0.23
CA GLU A 90 8.17 2.26 0.99
C GLU A 90 7.12 1.14 0.87
N PHE A 91 5.92 1.47 0.40
CA PHE A 91 4.86 0.49 0.13
C PHE A 91 5.29 -0.59 -0.87
N ALA A 92 5.87 -0.20 -2.00
CA ALA A 92 6.42 -1.15 -2.96
C ALA A 92 7.48 -2.07 -2.32
N GLY A 93 8.28 -1.54 -1.40
CA GLY A 93 9.24 -2.31 -0.62
C GLY A 93 8.57 -3.36 0.27
N VAL A 94 7.53 -2.97 1.01
CA VAL A 94 6.72 -3.85 1.86
C VAL A 94 6.06 -4.96 1.04
N GLU A 95 5.41 -4.62 -0.08
CA GLU A 95 4.75 -5.62 -0.94
C GLU A 95 5.71 -6.70 -1.43
N LEU A 96 6.94 -6.31 -1.80
CA LEU A 96 7.99 -7.26 -2.19
C LEU A 96 8.49 -8.11 -1.01
N GLN A 97 8.53 -7.55 0.22
CA GLN A 97 8.90 -8.31 1.42
C GLN A 97 7.87 -9.41 1.71
N GLU A 98 6.59 -9.08 1.53
CA GLU A 98 5.45 -9.97 1.77
C GLU A 98 5.42 -11.20 0.85
N LEU A 99 6.19 -11.23 -0.25
CA LEU A 99 6.41 -12.40 -1.12
C LEU A 99 7.28 -13.48 -0.44
N THR A 100 6.85 -13.89 0.74
CA THR A 100 7.46 -14.95 1.54
C THR A 100 7.08 -16.32 1.01
N ARG A 101 7.88 -17.33 1.38
CA ARG A 101 7.63 -18.72 1.01
C ARG A 101 6.24 -19.20 1.44
N SER A 102 5.80 -18.85 2.65
CA SER A 102 4.50 -19.27 3.18
C SER A 102 3.34 -18.67 2.38
N LYS A 103 3.43 -17.39 2.01
CA LYS A 103 2.40 -16.75 1.18
C LYS A 103 2.33 -17.37 -0.21
N LEU A 104 3.48 -17.58 -0.85
CA LEU A 104 3.54 -18.16 -2.19
C LEU A 104 3.07 -19.63 -2.22
N ALA A 105 3.36 -20.40 -1.17
CA ALA A 105 2.88 -21.78 -1.04
C ALA A 105 1.34 -21.87 -0.96
N GLY A 106 0.65 -20.78 -0.57
CA GLY A 106 -0.81 -20.69 -0.63
C GLY A 106 -1.38 -20.72 -2.05
N TYR A 107 -0.55 -20.43 -3.07
CA TYR A 107 -0.94 -20.43 -4.48
C TYR A 107 -0.50 -21.69 -5.24
N GLY A 108 0.07 -22.68 -4.54
CA GLY A 108 0.45 -23.97 -5.11
C GLY A 108 1.83 -24.45 -4.69
N ALA A 109 2.26 -25.57 -5.27
CA ALA A 109 3.58 -26.12 -5.03
C ALA A 109 4.67 -25.15 -5.51
N LEU A 110 5.65 -24.89 -4.65
CA LEU A 110 6.71 -23.92 -4.90
C LEU A 110 8.06 -24.62 -5.03
N ASP A 111 8.68 -24.46 -6.21
CA ASP A 111 10.03 -24.96 -6.46
C ASP A 111 11.09 -24.14 -5.69
N ASP A 112 12.06 -24.84 -5.09
CA ASP A 112 13.10 -24.23 -4.26
C ASP A 112 14.04 -23.33 -5.04
N ASN A 113 14.38 -23.69 -6.27
CA ASN A 113 15.28 -22.91 -7.11
C ASN A 113 14.58 -21.66 -7.64
N ALA A 114 13.30 -21.77 -8.00
CA ALA A 114 12.45 -20.64 -8.37
C ALA A 114 12.31 -19.66 -7.20
N TYR A 115 12.01 -20.14 -5.98
CA TYR A 115 11.90 -19.27 -4.81
C TYR A 115 13.23 -18.58 -4.46
N ARG A 116 14.36 -19.30 -4.53
CA ARG A 116 15.69 -18.72 -4.31
C ARG A 116 16.00 -17.63 -5.35
N SER A 117 15.68 -17.88 -6.62
CA SER A 117 15.89 -16.92 -7.70
C SER A 117 15.02 -15.67 -7.53
N LEU A 118 13.76 -15.86 -7.15
CA LEU A 118 12.84 -14.77 -6.80
C LEU A 118 13.41 -13.93 -5.65
N ARG A 119 13.91 -14.55 -4.59
CA ARG A 119 14.49 -13.79 -3.47
C ARG A 119 15.69 -12.95 -3.87
N LEU A 120 16.60 -13.49 -4.68
CA LEU A 120 17.72 -12.71 -5.22
C LEU A 120 17.27 -11.53 -6.10
N GLN A 121 16.12 -11.62 -6.76
CA GLN A 121 15.54 -10.50 -7.52
C GLN A 121 14.89 -9.49 -6.59
N ILE A 122 14.11 -9.94 -5.60
CA ILE A 122 13.50 -9.08 -4.59
C ILE A 122 14.56 -8.28 -3.84
N ASP A 123 15.63 -8.91 -3.38
CA ASP A 123 16.70 -8.24 -2.64
C ASP A 123 17.35 -7.12 -3.48
N ARG A 124 17.54 -7.35 -4.78
CA ARG A 124 18.05 -6.33 -5.71
C ARG A 124 17.09 -5.15 -5.84
N VAL A 125 15.80 -5.40 -6.02
CA VAL A 125 14.80 -4.33 -6.14
C VAL A 125 14.68 -3.57 -4.81
N GLN A 126 14.71 -4.25 -3.67
CA GLN A 126 14.68 -3.62 -2.35
C GLN A 126 15.87 -2.69 -2.11
N GLN A 127 17.08 -3.09 -2.53
CA GLN A 127 18.25 -2.22 -2.47
C GLN A 127 18.05 -0.97 -3.32
N MET A 128 17.48 -1.10 -4.53
CA MET A 128 17.16 0.06 -5.38
C MET A 128 16.13 0.98 -4.74
N LEU A 129 15.05 0.43 -4.17
CA LEU A 129 14.02 1.20 -3.48
C LEU A 129 14.57 1.92 -2.24
N ALA A 130 15.41 1.26 -1.44
CA ALA A 130 16.05 1.84 -0.26
C ALA A 130 16.97 3.00 -0.64
N LEU A 131 17.75 2.87 -1.71
CA LEU A 131 18.63 3.94 -2.22
C LEU A 131 17.85 5.19 -2.63
N GLN A 132 16.66 5.04 -3.21
CA GLN A 132 15.83 6.18 -3.61
C GLN A 132 15.05 6.77 -2.43
N SER A 133 14.52 5.92 -1.55
CA SER A 133 13.80 6.36 -0.35
C SER A 133 14.72 7.12 0.62
N GLY A 134 15.99 6.69 0.75
CA GLY A 134 17.00 7.40 1.53
C GLY A 134 17.32 8.81 1.01
N LYS A 135 17.21 9.04 -0.31
CA LYS A 135 17.39 10.38 -0.92
C LYS A 135 16.18 11.30 -0.72
N LEU A 136 15.01 10.71 -0.52
CA LEU A 136 13.74 11.42 -0.35
C LEU A 136 13.37 11.62 1.12
N SER A 137 14.00 10.86 2.02
CA SER A 137 13.85 10.98 3.46
C SER A 137 14.17 12.41 3.88
N PRO A 138 13.29 13.08 4.65
CA PRO A 138 13.61 14.39 5.21
C PRO A 138 14.76 14.18 6.18
N THR A 139 15.98 14.54 5.78
CA THR A 139 17.06 14.76 6.74
C THR A 139 16.55 15.75 7.78
N SER A 140 16.77 15.44 9.06
CA SER A 140 16.59 16.39 10.17
C SER A 140 17.13 17.76 9.76
N PRO A 141 16.51 18.88 10.19
CA PRO A 141 17.08 20.20 10.02
C PRO A 141 18.38 20.29 10.83
N GLY A 142 19.49 19.91 10.21
CA GLY A 142 20.83 19.97 10.75
C GLY A 142 21.47 21.29 10.38
N ASN A 143 21.27 22.27 11.27
CA ASN A 143 22.06 23.47 11.52
C ASN A 143 22.47 24.39 10.36
N LYS A 144 21.97 25.62 10.49
CA LYS A 144 22.53 26.84 9.91
C LYS A 144 24.03 26.95 10.16
N SER A 145 24.76 27.45 9.17
CA SER A 145 25.64 28.60 9.35
C SER A 145 25.48 29.49 8.13
#